data_AF-W1Y0P9-F1
#
_entry.id   AF-W1Y0P9-F1
#
_cell.length_a   1.000
_cell.length_b   1.000
_cell.length_c   1.000
_cell.angle_alpha   90.00
_cell.angle_beta   90.00
_cell.angle_gamma   90.00
#
_symmetry.space_group_name_H-M   'P 1'
#
loop_
_entity.id
_entity.type
_entity.pdbx_description
1 polymer ?
#
loop_
_entity_poly.entity_id
_entity_poly.type
_entity_poly.pdbx_seq_one_letter_code
_entity_poly.pdbx_strand_id
1 'polypeptide(L)'
;RLKEEYPDTWVHTHLCENKDEIAWVKELYPDHDGYLDVYHQYGLTGKNCVFAHCVHLEEKEWDRLSETKSSIAFCPTSNLYLGSGLFNLKKAWQKKVKVGMGTD
;
A
#
# COMPACT_ATOMS: atom_id res chain seq x y z
N ARG A 1 -18.21 -5.15 0.53
CA ARG A 1 -19.28 -5.76 -0.28
C ARG A 1 -18.73 -6.74 -1.32
N LEU A 2 -18.19 -6.31 -2.48
CA LEU A 2 -17.73 -7.30 -3.49
C LEU A 2 -16.63 -8.25 -2.98
N LYS A 3 -15.63 -7.72 -2.25
CA LYS A 3 -14.57 -8.56 -1.66
C LYS A 3 -15.08 -9.56 -0.62
N GLU A 4 -16.19 -9.23 0.05
CA GLU A 4 -16.84 -10.12 1.02
C GLU A 4 -17.62 -11.23 0.30
N GLU A 5 -18.31 -10.89 -0.80
CA GLU A 5 -19.08 -11.83 -1.63
C GLU A 5 -18.17 -12.80 -2.40
N TYR A 6 -16.99 -12.33 -2.83
CA TYR A 6 -16.02 -13.10 -3.62
C TYR A 6 -14.65 -13.14 -2.92
N PRO A 7 -14.49 -13.91 -1.84
CA PRO A 7 -13.32 -13.86 -0.97
C PRO A 7 -12.01 -14.35 -1.61
N ASP A 8 -12.08 -15.07 -2.73
CA ASP A 8 -10.93 -15.56 -3.49
C ASP A 8 -10.42 -14.57 -4.55
N THR A 9 -11.18 -13.52 -4.87
CA THR A 9 -10.75 -12.46 -5.79
C THR A 9 -9.57 -11.64 -5.25
N TRP A 10 -8.86 -10.97 -6.14
CA TRP A 10 -7.75 -10.09 -5.78
C TRP A 10 -8.26 -8.67 -5.53
N VAL A 11 -7.53 -7.93 -4.71
CA VAL A 11 -7.67 -6.48 -4.58
C VAL A 11 -6.37 -5.86 -5.09
N HIS A 12 -6.48 -4.78 -5.86
CA HIS A 12 -5.32 -4.07 -6.40
C HIS A 12 -5.61 -2.56 -6.39
N THR A 13 -4.76 -1.77 -5.72
CA THR A 13 -4.88 -0.31 -5.63
C THR A 13 -3.52 0.36 -5.43
N HIS A 14 -3.47 1.70 -5.53
CA HIS A 14 -2.29 2.51 -5.21
C HIS A 14 -2.22 2.80 -3.71
N LEU A 15 -1.01 3.01 -3.17
CA LEU A 15 -0.80 3.37 -1.78
C LEU A 15 0.50 4.15 -1.56
N CYS A 16 0.38 5.30 -0.90
CA CYS A 16 1.51 6.11 -0.42
C CYS A 16 2.60 6.34 -1.49
N GLU A 17 2.20 6.68 -2.72
CA GLU A 17 3.13 6.96 -3.81
C GLU A 17 3.74 8.34 -3.65
N ASN A 18 2.89 9.36 -3.48
CA ASN A 18 3.29 10.76 -3.40
C ASN A 18 2.88 11.37 -2.06
N LYS A 19 3.67 12.33 -1.54
CA LYS A 19 3.35 13.03 -0.28
C LYS A 19 2.10 13.88 -0.38
N ASP A 20 1.84 14.49 -1.53
CA ASP A 20 0.65 15.31 -1.76
C ASP A 20 -0.61 14.42 -1.83
N GLU A 21 -0.49 13.23 -2.44
CA GLU A 21 -1.54 12.20 -2.44
C GLU A 21 -1.87 11.77 -0.99
N ILE A 22 -0.85 11.50 -0.17
CA ILE A 22 -1.06 11.12 1.24
C ILE A 22 -1.72 12.26 2.03
N ALA A 23 -1.29 13.50 1.83
CA ALA A 23 -1.89 14.66 2.47
C ALA A 23 -3.37 14.78 2.07
N TRP A 24 -3.67 14.62 0.78
CA TRP A 24 -5.03 14.69 0.27
C TRP A 24 -5.92 13.58 0.82
N VAL A 25 -5.41 12.34 0.94
CA VAL A 25 -6.18 11.26 1.58
C VAL A 25 -6.46 11.57 3.05
N LYS A 26 -5.50 12.14 3.78
CA LYS A 26 -5.71 12.57 5.18
C LYS A 26 -6.79 13.66 5.28
N GLU A 27 -6.92 14.54 4.28
CA GLU A 27 -7.99 15.54 4.22
C GLU A 27 -9.36 14.92 3.90
N LEU A 28 -9.42 13.94 3.00
CA LEU A 28 -10.65 13.28 2.58
C LEU A 28 -11.18 12.26 3.60
N TYR A 29 -10.29 11.62 4.35
CA TYR A 29 -10.60 10.59 5.35
C TYR A 29 -9.97 10.96 6.71
N PRO A 30 -10.36 12.09 7.33
CA PRO A 30 -9.71 12.61 8.53
C PRO A 30 -9.89 11.72 9.77
N ASP A 31 -10.93 10.86 9.78
CA ASP A 31 -11.23 9.95 10.89
C ASP A 31 -10.44 8.63 10.82
N HIS A 32 -9.60 8.44 9.80
CA HIS A 32 -8.78 7.22 9.63
C HIS A 32 -7.32 7.49 10.01
N ASP A 33 -6.64 6.46 10.50
CA ASP A 33 -5.26 6.57 10.99
C ASP A 33 -4.22 6.46 9.85
N GLY A 34 -4.34 7.32 8.83
CA GLY A 34 -3.47 7.34 7.65
C GLY A 34 -4.05 6.61 6.44
N TYR A 35 -3.26 6.51 5.37
CA TYR A 35 -3.76 6.09 4.07
C TYR A 35 -4.07 4.59 4.04
N LEU A 36 -3.15 3.75 4.52
CA LEU A 36 -3.43 2.31 4.55
C LEU A 36 -4.64 1.98 5.43
N ASP A 37 -4.87 2.75 6.51
CA ASP A 37 -5.98 2.50 7.42
C ASP A 37 -7.34 2.67 6.73
N VAL A 38 -7.47 3.60 5.76
CA VAL A 38 -8.67 3.68 4.91
C VAL A 38 -8.99 2.31 4.31
N TYR A 39 -8.04 1.71 3.59
CA TYR A 39 -8.26 0.38 3.00
C TYR A 39 -8.47 -0.71 4.06
N HIS A 40 -7.77 -0.62 5.19
CA HIS A 40 -7.89 -1.59 6.27
C HIS A 40 -9.28 -1.61 6.89
N GLN A 41 -9.82 -0.45 7.27
CA GLN A 41 -11.16 -0.33 7.85
C GLN A 41 -12.26 -0.80 6.88
N TYR A 42 -12.05 -0.63 5.57
CA TYR A 42 -12.96 -1.13 4.54
C TYR A 42 -12.75 -2.61 4.15
N GLY A 43 -11.90 -3.35 4.86
CA GLY A 43 -11.71 -4.79 4.62
C GLY A 43 -10.94 -5.11 3.32
N LEU A 44 -10.11 -4.19 2.85
CA LEU A 44 -9.35 -4.31 1.60
C LEU A 44 -7.87 -4.65 1.79
N THR A 45 -7.46 -4.98 3.03
CA THR A 45 -6.15 -5.57 3.33
C THR A 45 -6.25 -7.07 3.49
N GLY A 46 -5.19 -7.82 3.16
CA GLY A 46 -5.22 -9.27 3.29
C GLY A 46 -4.33 -10.01 2.30
N LYS A 47 -4.41 -11.35 2.35
CA LYS A 47 -3.86 -12.21 1.29
C LYS A 47 -4.51 -11.81 -0.05
N ASN A 48 -3.70 -11.74 -1.10
CA ASN A 48 -4.10 -11.33 -2.45
C ASN A 48 -4.58 -9.86 -2.58
N CYS A 49 -4.27 -9.01 -1.59
CA CYS A 49 -4.37 -7.56 -1.72
C CYS A 49 -3.00 -6.97 -2.08
N VAL A 50 -2.92 -6.34 -3.26
CA VAL A 50 -1.70 -5.75 -3.82
C VAL A 50 -1.80 -4.23 -3.76
N PHE A 51 -0.77 -3.59 -3.20
CA PHE A 51 -0.65 -2.15 -3.08
C PHE A 51 0.55 -1.67 -3.90
N ALA A 52 0.30 -0.83 -4.92
CA ALA A 52 1.36 -0.28 -5.76
C ALA A 52 2.12 0.85 -5.06
N HIS A 53 3.40 0.99 -5.42
CA HIS A 53 4.36 2.00 -4.95
C HIS A 53 4.84 1.83 -3.52
N CYS A 54 4.00 2.12 -2.52
CA CYS A 54 4.33 2.06 -1.10
C CYS A 54 5.63 2.80 -0.74
N VAL A 55 5.87 3.97 -1.35
CA VAL A 55 7.14 4.71 -1.23
C VAL A 55 7.24 5.38 0.13
N HIS A 56 6.17 6.02 0.61
CA HIS A 56 6.17 6.81 1.86
C HIS A 56 5.31 6.18 2.95
N LEU A 57 5.54 4.92 3.27
CA LEU A 57 4.85 4.24 4.36
C LEU A 57 5.39 4.65 5.75
N GLU A 58 4.48 4.89 6.68
CA GLU A 58 4.79 5.02 8.12
C GLU A 58 5.03 3.63 8.75
N GLU A 59 5.67 3.57 9.93
CA GLU A 59 6.04 2.30 10.58
C GLU A 59 4.83 1.39 10.83
N LYS A 60 3.72 1.99 11.29
CA LYS A 60 2.44 1.29 11.51
C LYS A 60 1.89 0.67 10.24
N GLU A 61 2.09 1.32 9.10
CA GLU A 61 1.58 0.83 7.81
C GLU A 61 2.44 -0.33 7.31
N TRP A 62 3.76 -0.27 7.51
CA TRP A 62 4.66 -1.40 7.28
C TRP A 62 4.26 -2.64 8.08
N ASP A 63 4.02 -2.46 9.38
CA ASP A 63 3.59 -3.54 10.27
C ASP A 63 2.23 -4.10 9.84
N ARG A 64 1.26 -3.22 9.53
CA ARG A 64 -0.06 -3.62 9.07
C ARG A 64 -0.01 -4.43 7.76
N LEU A 65 0.80 -4.03 6.77
CA LEU A 65 0.96 -4.81 5.53
C LEU A 65 1.53 -6.20 5.81
N SER A 66 2.47 -6.30 6.75
CA SER A 66 3.06 -7.59 7.17
C SER A 66 2.04 -8.48 7.87
N GLU A 67 1.37 -7.97 8.90
CA GLU A 67 0.38 -8.68 9.71
C GLU A 67 -0.79 -9.20 8.86
N THR A 68 -1.31 -8.35 7.99
CA THR A 68 -2.43 -8.69 7.09
C THR A 68 -2.00 -9.60 5.93
N LYS A 69 -0.70 -9.84 5.76
CA LYS A 69 -0.12 -10.58 4.63
C LYS A 69 -0.52 -9.97 3.28
N SER A 70 -0.57 -8.66 3.21
CA SER A 70 -0.70 -7.92 1.96
C SER A 70 0.61 -7.97 1.14
N SER A 71 0.57 -7.47 -0.09
CA SER A 71 1.70 -7.46 -1.01
C SER A 71 1.95 -6.06 -1.56
N ILE A 72 3.21 -5.77 -1.88
CA ILE A 72 3.63 -4.52 -2.52
C ILE A 72 4.02 -4.79 -3.97
N ALA A 73 3.58 -3.94 -4.89
CA ALA A 73 4.16 -3.83 -6.23
C ALA A 73 5.18 -2.68 -6.25
N PHE A 74 6.46 -3.03 -6.37
CA PHE A 74 7.56 -2.08 -6.46
C PHE A 74 7.76 -1.64 -7.91
N CYS A 75 7.44 -0.37 -8.20
CA CYS A 75 7.48 0.25 -9.53
C CYS A 75 8.63 1.27 -9.64
N PRO A 76 9.91 0.85 -9.76
CA PRO A 76 11.04 1.77 -9.68
C PRO A 76 11.06 2.82 -10.80
N THR A 77 10.61 2.48 -12.00
CA THR A 77 10.69 3.37 -13.16
C THR A 77 9.75 4.57 -13.02
N SER A 78 8.48 4.35 -12.70
CA SER A 78 7.52 5.44 -12.49
C SER A 78 7.84 6.26 -11.26
N ASN A 79 8.27 5.61 -10.16
CA ASN A 79 8.71 6.30 -8.94
C ASN A 79 9.81 7.32 -9.22
N LEU A 80 10.73 7.01 -10.14
CA LEU A 80 11.78 7.94 -10.58
C LEU A 80 11.25 9.00 -11.54
N TYR A 81 10.43 8.60 -12.52
CA TYR A 81 9.93 9.49 -13.57
C TYR A 81 9.00 10.57 -13.03
N LEU A 82 8.16 10.24 -12.05
CA LEU A 82 7.23 11.14 -11.37
C LEU A 82 7.85 11.86 -10.18
N GLY A 83 9.10 11.53 -9.81
CA GLY A 83 9.76 12.10 -8.64
C GLY A 83 9.11 11.71 -7.32
N SER A 84 8.33 10.62 -7.30
CA SER A 84 7.61 10.11 -6.13
C SER A 84 8.57 9.77 -4.99
N GLY A 85 9.71 9.12 -5.28
CA GLY A 85 10.76 8.83 -4.31
C GLY A 85 11.41 7.46 -4.48
N LEU A 86 12.04 6.96 -3.41
CA LEU A 86 12.76 5.68 -3.41
C LEU A 86 12.10 4.69 -2.46
N PHE A 87 11.55 3.59 -3.02
CA PHE A 87 10.99 2.50 -2.23
C PHE A 87 12.05 1.83 -1.35
N ASN A 88 11.74 1.62 -0.07
CA ASN A 88 12.65 1.01 0.90
C ASN A 88 12.56 -0.52 0.89
N LEU A 89 13.12 -1.15 -0.15
CA LEU A 89 13.12 -2.61 -0.30
C LEU A 89 13.77 -3.33 0.90
N LYS A 90 14.82 -2.77 1.49
CA LYS A 90 15.48 -3.33 2.68
C LYS A 90 14.50 -3.43 3.86
N LYS A 91 13.67 -2.40 4.08
CA LYS A 91 12.66 -2.40 5.14
C LYS A 91 11.55 -3.41 4.87
N ALA A 92 11.13 -3.56 3.62
CA ALA A 92 10.17 -4.60 3.23
C ALA A 92 10.67 -6.01 3.60
N TRP A 93 11.95 -6.31 3.34
CA TRP A 93 12.60 -7.55 3.77
C TRP A 93 12.60 -7.72 5.28
N GLN A 94 12.98 -6.68 6.04
CA GLN A 94 13.01 -6.71 7.51
C GLN A 94 11.62 -6.98 8.10
N LYS A 95 10.59 -6.36 7.53
CA LYS A 95 9.19 -6.52 7.93
C LYS A 95 8.53 -7.76 7.35
N LYS A 96 9.22 -8.53 6.49
CA LYS A 96 8.70 -9.74 5.82
C LYS A 96 7.46 -9.49 4.97
N VAL A 97 7.36 -8.31 4.35
CA VAL A 97 6.29 -7.97 3.41
C VAL A 97 6.62 -8.56 2.03
N LYS A 98 5.64 -9.17 1.36
CA LYS A 98 5.82 -9.72 0.01
C LYS A 98 5.96 -8.56 -0.99
N VAL A 99 6.98 -8.61 -1.84
CA VAL A 99 7.24 -7.59 -2.86
C VAL A 99 7.34 -8.26 -4.23
N GLY A 100 6.60 -7.74 -5.21
CA GLY A 100 6.77 -8.05 -6.64
C GLY A 100 7.26 -6.81 -7.40
N MET A 101 7.78 -7.01 -8.61
CA MET A 101 8.18 -5.91 -9.49
C MET A 101 7.02 -5.50 -10.40
N GLY A 102 6.81 -4.19 -10.58
CA GLY A 102 5.87 -3.64 -11.56
C GLY A 102 6.59 -2.72 -12.54
N THR A 103 6.10 -2.65 -13.78
CA THR A 103 6.46 -1.56 -14.72
C THR A 103 5.85 -0.23 -14.32
N ASP A 104 4.93 -0.28 -13.35
CA ASP A 104 3.75 0.59 -13.30
C ASP A 104 2.86 0.39 -14.52
#